data_AF-A0A5B9WJ98-F1
#
_entry.id   AF-A0A5B9WJ98-F1
#
_cell.length_a   1.000
_cell.length_b   1.000
_cell.length_c   1.000
_cell.angle_alpha   90.00
_cell.angle_beta   90.00
_cell.angle_gamma   90.00
#
_symmetry.space_group_name_H-M   'P 1'
#
loop_
_entity.id
_entity.type
_entity.pdbx_description
1 polymer ?
#
loop_
_entity_poly.entity_id
_entity_poly.type
_entity_poly.pdbx_seq_one_letter_code
_entity_poly.pdbx_strand_id
1 'polypeptide(L)' 'MKVRLRSAALARNVYLSLETDDQSRFSDNYFDLLPGQEQVVDVSTKMTREQVKEQLRIMHLANACIDSE' A
#
# COMPACT_ATOMS: atom_id res chain seq x y z
N MET A 1 3.41 -4.52 12.59
CA MET A 1 1.95 -4.24 12.55
C MET A 1 1.40 -4.76 11.24
N LYS A 2 0.11 -5.15 11.14
CA LYS A 2 -0.46 -5.71 9.90
C LYS A 2 -1.36 -4.72 9.16
N VAL A 3 -1.19 -4.65 7.84
CA VAL A 3 -2.06 -3.93 6.89
C VAL A 3 -2.76 -4.96 6.02
N ARG A 4 -4.09 -4.89 5.96
CA ARG A 4 -4.93 -5.77 5.13
C ARG A 4 -5.45 -4.98 3.93
N LEU A 5 -5.28 -5.55 2.74
CA LEU A 5 -5.60 -4.92 1.47
C LEU A 5 -6.54 -5.82 0.68
N ARG A 6 -7.56 -5.19 0.07
CA ARG A 6 -8.50 -5.84 -0.84
C ARG A 6 -8.91 -4.83 -1.90
N SER A 7 -9.09 -5.30 -3.12
CA SER A 7 -9.57 -4.48 -4.24
C SER A 7 -10.75 -5.16 -4.94
N ALA A 8 -11.67 -4.36 -5.47
CA ALA A 8 -12.76 -4.84 -6.32
C ALA A 8 -12.32 -5.10 -7.77
N ALA A 9 -11.22 -4.48 -8.20
CA ALA A 9 -10.62 -4.64 -9.52
C ALA A 9 -9.15 -5.06 -9.41
N LEU A 10 -8.54 -5.47 -10.52
CA LEU A 10 -7.10 -5.76 -10.55
C LEU A 10 -6.31 -4.47 -10.26
N ALA A 11 -5.52 -4.48 -9.19
CA ALA A 11 -4.55 -3.42 -8.91
C ALA A 11 -3.14 -3.96 -9.15
N ARG A 12 -2.50 -3.52 -10.24
CA ARG A 12 -1.16 -3.98 -10.61
C ARG A 12 -0.07 -3.14 -9.97
N ASN A 13 1.03 -3.78 -9.55
CA ASN A 13 2.18 -3.14 -8.92
C ASN A 13 1.79 -2.22 -7.75
N VAL A 14 1.01 -2.74 -6.80
CA VAL A 14 0.61 -2.03 -5.59
C VAL A 14 1.87 -1.64 -4.81
N TYR A 15 2.04 -0.34 -4.64
CA TYR A 15 3.10 0.27 -3.85
C TYR A 15 2.52 0.88 -2.58
N LEU A 16 3.09 0.49 -1.44
CA LEU A 16 2.74 0.98 -0.12
C LEU A 16 3.87 1.83 0.45
N SER A 17 3.53 2.99 1.01
CA SER A 17 4.48 3.86 1.71
C SER A 17 3.82 4.56 2.91
N LEU A 18 4.66 5.07 3.82
CA LEU A 18 4.27 6.01 4.87
C LEU A 18 4.90 7.36 4.51
N GLU A 19 4.09 8.42 4.41
CA GLU A 19 4.55 9.72 3.89
C GLU A 19 5.77 10.30 4.60
N THR A 20 5.85 10.17 5.93
CA THR A 20 6.92 10.80 6.72
C THR A 20 7.88 9.79 7.35
N ASP A 21 7.86 8.52 6.94
CA ASP A 21 8.76 7.47 7.43
C ASP A 21 9.42 6.72 6.26
N ASP A 22 10.55 7.26 5.81
CA ASP A 22 11.41 6.72 4.73
C ASP A 22 12.15 5.44 5.14
N GLN A 23 12.24 5.16 6.45
CA GLN A 23 12.85 3.97 6.99
C GLN A 23 11.85 2.81 7.15
N SER A 24 10.55 3.07 6.92
CA SER A 24 9.53 2.03 6.98
C SER A 24 9.79 0.91 5.96
N ARG A 25 9.47 -0.31 6.36
CA ARG A 25 9.59 -1.50 5.51
C ARG A 25 8.31 -2.30 5.56
N PHE A 26 7.73 -2.55 4.40
CA PHE A 26 6.65 -3.51 4.21
C PHE A 26 7.26 -4.87 3.86
N SER A 27 6.72 -5.95 4.42
CA SER A 27 7.18 -7.33 4.18
C SER A 27 7.02 -7.76 2.72
N ASP A 28 6.08 -7.14 2.02
CA ASP A 28 5.79 -7.34 0.61
C ASP A 28 5.32 -6.01 0.01
N ASN A 29 5.81 -5.69 -1.18
CA ASN A 29 5.53 -4.44 -1.88
C ASN A 29 5.74 -4.67 -3.38
N TYR A 30 5.13 -3.84 -4.23
CA TYR A 30 5.13 -4.00 -5.70
C TYR A 30 4.44 -5.29 -6.19
N PHE A 31 3.44 -5.78 -5.47
CA PHE A 31 2.68 -6.98 -5.84
C PHE A 31 1.40 -6.63 -6.60
N ASP A 32 0.79 -7.63 -7.25
CA ASP A 32 -0.53 -7.50 -7.85
C ASP A 32 -1.62 -7.94 -6.86
N LEU A 33 -2.70 -7.18 -6.77
CA LEU A 33 -3.87 -7.53 -5.97
C LEU A 33 -5.03 -7.91 -6.89
N LEU A 34 -5.38 -9.20 -6.89
CA LEU A 34 -6.48 -9.72 -7.70
C LEU A 34 -7.86 -9.35 -7.10
N PRO A 35 -8.90 -9.17 -7.93
CA PRO A 35 -10.25 -8.87 -7.46
C PRO A 35 -10.74 -9.82 -6.37
N GLY A 36 -11.20 -9.26 -5.26
CA GLY A 36 -11.81 -10.02 -4.17
C GLY A 36 -10.83 -10.78 -3.27
N GLN A 37 -9.54 -10.91 -3.64
CA GLN A 37 -8.51 -11.54 -2.83
C GLN A 37 -7.97 -10.58 -1.77
N GLU A 38 -7.69 -11.11 -0.58
CA GLU A 38 -7.06 -10.37 0.51
C GLU A 38 -5.54 -10.60 0.50
N GLN A 39 -4.76 -9.52 0.61
CA GLN A 39 -3.34 -9.56 0.89
C GLN A 39 -3.09 -8.95 2.27
N VAL A 40 -2.27 -9.62 3.09
CA VAL A 40 -1.86 -9.12 4.40
C VAL A 40 -0.36 -8.90 4.40
N VAL A 41 0.06 -7.67 4.67
CA VAL A 41 1.48 -7.31 4.75
C VAL A 41 1.84 -6.82 6.15
N ASP A 42 3.03 -7.17 6.61
CA ASP A 42 3.59 -6.63 7.85
C ASP A 42 4.35 -5.34 7.55
N VAL A 43 4.14 -4.30 8.37
CA VAL A 43 4.91 -3.07 8.36
C VAL A 43 5.79 -2.99 9.62
N SER A 44 7.08 -2.75 9.38
CA SER A 44 8.10 -2.44 10.37
C SER A 44 8.32 -0.92 10.37
N THR A 45 7.92 -0.28 11.48
CA THR A 45 8.01 1.17 11.70
C THR A 45 7.98 1.44 13.21
N LYS A 46 8.45 2.63 13.62
CA LYS A 46 8.30 3.14 14.99
C LYS A 46 6.97 3.86 15.24
N MET A 47 6.17 4.07 14.18
CA MET A 47 4.89 4.77 14.26
C MET A 47 3.82 3.97 15.01
N THR A 48 2.88 4.69 15.61
CA THR A 48 1.66 4.10 16.16
C THR A 48 0.73 3.64 15.03
N ARG A 49 -0.30 2.88 15.40
CA ARG A 49 -1.32 2.42 14.45
C ARG A 49 -2.09 3.57 13.83
N GLU A 50 -2.40 4.59 14.63
CA GLU A 50 -3.12 5.79 14.22
C GLU A 50 -2.30 6.58 13.22
N GLN A 51 -1.01 6.80 13.51
CA GLN A 51 -0.08 7.46 12.60
C GLN A 51 0.06 6.71 11.26
N VAL A 52 0.20 5.38 11.30
CA VAL A 52 0.23 4.59 10.06
C VAL A 52 -1.06 4.71 9.29
N LYS A 53 -2.23 4.73 9.96
CA LYS A 53 -3.51 4.91 9.27
C LYS A 53 -3.61 6.27 8.58
N GLU A 54 -3.10 7.33 9.21
CA GLU A 54 -3.09 8.69 8.64
C GLU A 54 -2.10 8.84 7.48
N GLN A 55 -0.94 8.18 7.57
CA GLN A 55 0.16 8.36 6.63
C GLN A 55 0.24 7.30 5.53
N LEU A 56 -0.49 6.19 5.62
CA LEU A 56 -0.45 5.14 4.60
C LEU A 56 -0.88 5.71 3.25
N ARG A 57 -0.03 5.52 2.25
CA ARG A 57 -0.33 5.80 0.85
C ARG A 57 -0.23 4.52 0.04
N ILE A 58 -1.15 4.41 -0.91
CA ILE A 58 -1.31 3.26 -1.78
C ILE A 58 -1.34 3.79 -3.20
N MET A 59 -0.38 3.35 -4.01
CA MET A 59 -0.32 3.64 -5.44
C MET A 59 -0.38 2.32 -6.21
N HIS A 60 -0.94 2.31 -7.40
CA HIS A 60 -0.95 1.17 -8.32
C HIS A 60 -0.95 1.67 -9.75
N LEU A 61 -0.61 0.84 -10.72
CA LEU A 61 -0.38 1.30 -12.10
C LEU A 61 -1.56 2.10 -12.69
N ALA A 62 -2.81 1.68 -12.41
CA ALA A 62 -4.01 2.36 -12.92
C ALA A 62 -4.28 3.76 -12.31
N ASN A 63 -3.64 4.14 -11.20
CA ASN A 63 -3.77 5.49 -10.62
C ASN A 63 -2.44 6.28 -10.60
N ALA A 64 -1.34 5.63 -10.98
CA ALA A 64 -0.02 6.27 -11.11
C ALA A 64 0.09 7.09 -12.39
N CYS A 65 -0.55 6.64 -13.46
CA CYS A 65 -0.63 7.36 -14.73
C CYS A 65 -1.92 8.19 -14.73
N ILE A 66 -1.79 9.50 -14.51
CA ILE A 66 -2.84 10.44 -14.86
C ILE A 66 -2.54 10.82 -16.31
N ASP A 67 -3.49 10.59 -17.22
CA ASP A 67 -3.40 11.13 -18.57
C ASP A 67 -3.22 12.65 -18.43
N SER A 68 -2.09 13.17 -18.89
CA SER A 68 -1.93 14.61 -19.08
C SER A 68 -2.82 14.99 -20.26
N GLU A 69 -4.00 15.55 -19.99
CA GLU A 69 -4.74 16.34 -20.98
C GLU A 69 -3.90 17.54 -21.45
#